data_AF-A0A437AM97-F1
#
_entry.id   AF-A0A437AM97-F1
#
_cell.length_a   1.000
_cell.length_b   1.000
_cell.length_c   1.000
_cell.angle_alpha   90.00
_cell.angle_beta   90.00
_cell.angle_gamma   90.00
#
_symmetry.space_group_name_H-M   'P 1'
#
loop_
_entity.id
_entity.type
_entity.pdbx_description
1 polymer ?
#
loop_
_entity_poly.entity_id
_entity_poly.type
_entity_poly.pdbx_seq_one_letter_code
_entity_poly.pdbx_strand_id
1 'polypeptide(L)'
;MKKFLILLINLLKRIQNLSLTKYLKIKHLPLNLSHLKVAFIMDGNRRFALKVNKPNPKEIGLNKLKEVIYFCNKVRIKEANFFILSVKNLGRPKKEFEEIESVLQKETYFDNQIEVIGNLTLLQPKLREKISEFVIKNNLQAKNKESVFRFFICYDESDSFDKPVDLIIRTGNVFRLSGFLVRQAAKGAKIHFLECLWPEFVFTHFMLSYLILCIENYLLKITKKCKINNK
;
A
#
# COMPACT_ATOMS: atom_id res chain seq x y z
N MET A 1 -18.54 -26.59 -1.82
CA MET A 1 -17.07 -26.80 -1.87
C MET A 1 -16.52 -26.92 -3.29
N LYS A 2 -16.92 -27.92 -4.11
CA LYS A 2 -16.47 -28.06 -5.52
C LYS A 2 -16.70 -26.81 -6.40
N LYS A 3 -17.89 -26.19 -6.35
CA LYS A 3 -18.20 -24.97 -7.13
C LYS A 3 -17.31 -23.76 -6.77
N PHE A 4 -16.97 -23.59 -5.49
CA PHE A 4 -16.10 -22.50 -5.03
C PHE A 4 -14.64 -22.75 -5.39
N LEU A 5 -14.16 -23.98 -5.25
CA LEU A 5 -12.82 -24.38 -5.70
C LEU A 5 -12.67 -24.22 -7.22
N ILE A 6 -13.70 -24.55 -8.00
CA ILE A 6 -13.74 -24.32 -9.44
C ILE A 6 -13.77 -22.82 -9.74
N LEU A 7 -14.55 -22.01 -9.01
CA LEU A 7 -14.57 -20.55 -9.16
C LEU A 7 -13.22 -19.92 -8.85
N LEU A 8 -12.55 -20.40 -7.79
CA LEU A 8 -11.24 -19.95 -7.34
C LEU A 8 -10.14 -20.35 -8.31
N ILE A 9 -10.14 -21.60 -8.77
CA ILE A 9 -9.24 -22.08 -9.83
C ILE A 9 -9.48 -21.29 -11.12
N ASN A 10 -10.74 -20.99 -11.48
CA ASN A 10 -11.05 -20.19 -12.67
C ASN A 10 -10.65 -18.72 -12.50
N LEU A 11 -10.72 -18.17 -11.29
CA LEU A 11 -10.28 -16.81 -10.97
C LEU A 11 -8.75 -16.72 -10.96
N LEU A 12 -8.05 -17.72 -10.40
CA LEU A 12 -6.60 -17.84 -10.43
C LEU A 12 -6.07 -18.06 -11.86
N LYS A 13 -6.75 -18.89 -12.66
CA LYS A 13 -6.48 -19.07 -14.10
C LYS A 13 -6.74 -17.82 -14.93
N ARG A 14 -7.67 -16.95 -14.51
CA ARG A 14 -7.91 -15.62 -15.10
C ARG A 14 -6.82 -14.60 -14.73
N ILE A 15 -6.23 -14.72 -13.54
CA ILE A 15 -5.16 -13.83 -13.06
C ILE A 15 -3.79 -14.22 -13.64
N GLN A 16 -3.54 -15.50 -13.91
CA GLN A 16 -2.25 -16.00 -14.44
C GLN A 16 -2.08 -15.90 -15.96
N ASN A 17 -3.13 -15.66 -16.76
CA ASN A 17 -2.99 -15.62 -18.22
C ASN A 17 -2.82 -14.21 -18.78
N LEU A 18 -1.56 -13.81 -19.00
CA LEU A 18 -1.18 -12.62 -19.77
C LEU A 18 -1.68 -12.64 -21.23
N SER A 19 -2.08 -13.79 -21.78
CA SER A 19 -2.65 -13.88 -23.14
C SER A 19 -4.17 -13.69 -23.21
N LEU A 20 -4.92 -13.93 -22.11
CA LEU A 20 -6.39 -13.83 -22.11
C LEU A 20 -6.89 -12.39 -21.99
N THR A 21 -6.10 -11.46 -21.47
CA THR A 21 -6.44 -10.02 -21.45
C THR A 21 -6.59 -9.44 -22.85
N LYS A 22 -5.96 -10.06 -23.86
CA LYS A 22 -6.08 -9.68 -25.28
C LYS A 22 -7.36 -10.21 -25.94
N TYR A 23 -7.93 -11.31 -25.44
CA TYR A 23 -9.10 -12.00 -26.02
C TYR A 23 -10.41 -11.78 -25.26
N LEU A 24 -10.36 -11.66 -23.93
CA LEU A 24 -11.50 -11.25 -23.12
C LEU A 24 -11.56 -9.73 -23.15
N LYS A 25 -12.47 -9.16 -23.95
CA LYS A 25 -12.86 -7.74 -23.93
C LYS A 25 -13.49 -7.33 -22.57
N ILE A 26 -12.87 -7.62 -21.43
CA ILE A 26 -13.27 -7.08 -20.12
C ILE A 26 -12.77 -5.64 -20.11
N LYS A 27 -13.55 -4.73 -20.72
CA LYS A 27 -13.23 -3.30 -20.78
C LYS A 27 -13.16 -2.65 -19.39
N HIS A 28 -13.87 -3.20 -18.40
CA HIS A 28 -13.82 -2.74 -17.02
C HIS A 28 -14.16 -3.89 -16.07
N LEU A 29 -13.29 -4.17 -15.10
CA LEU A 29 -13.71 -4.85 -13.87
C LEU A 29 -14.35 -3.75 -13.00
N PRO A 30 -15.67 -3.74 -12.71
CA PRO A 30 -16.31 -2.74 -11.87
C PRO A 30 -15.99 -3.04 -10.39
N LEU A 31 -14.70 -3.14 -10.07
CA LEU A 31 -14.23 -3.37 -8.73
C LEU A 31 -14.22 -2.02 -8.01
N ASN A 32 -15.25 -1.77 -7.22
CA ASN A 32 -15.29 -0.63 -6.32
C ASN A 32 -14.81 -1.08 -4.94
N LEU A 33 -13.60 -0.67 -4.57
CA LEU A 33 -12.97 -0.96 -3.30
C LEU A 33 -12.98 0.25 -2.36
N SER A 34 -13.98 1.13 -2.47
CA SER A 34 -14.09 2.33 -1.63
C SER A 34 -14.15 2.06 -0.13
N HIS A 35 -14.55 0.86 0.27
CA HIS A 35 -14.58 0.45 1.68
C HIS A 35 -13.25 -0.13 2.18
N LEU A 36 -12.35 -0.55 1.27
CA LEU A 36 -11.09 -1.17 1.64
C LEU A 36 -10.10 -0.08 2.09
N LYS A 37 -9.58 -0.26 3.30
CA LYS A 37 -8.50 0.55 3.87
C LYS A 37 -7.22 -0.26 3.81
N VAL A 38 -6.32 0.09 2.90
CA VAL A 38 -5.11 -0.67 2.63
C VAL A 38 -3.85 0.07 3.11
N ALA A 39 -2.83 -0.68 3.50
CA ALA A 39 -1.52 -0.16 3.85
C ALA A 39 -0.41 -0.92 3.11
N PHE A 40 0.68 -0.21 2.77
CA PHE A 40 1.81 -0.75 2.00
C PHE A 40 3.13 -0.51 2.72
N ILE A 41 3.90 -1.59 2.92
CA ILE A 41 5.31 -1.57 3.27
C ILE A 41 6.12 -1.83 1.99
N MET A 42 6.75 -0.77 1.49
CA MET A 42 7.36 -0.68 0.15
C MET A 42 8.84 -1.09 0.16
N ASP A 43 9.14 -2.33 0.55
CA ASP A 43 10.50 -2.83 0.74
C ASP A 43 11.07 -3.46 -0.55
N GLY A 44 12.40 -3.43 -0.69
CA GLY A 44 13.11 -4.06 -1.82
C GLY A 44 13.71 -3.09 -2.84
N ASN A 45 13.51 -1.77 -2.70
CA ASN A 45 14.01 -0.76 -3.65
C ASN A 45 15.52 -0.88 -3.93
N ARG A 46 16.34 -0.94 -2.87
CA ARG A 46 17.81 -1.09 -2.98
C ARG A 46 18.21 -2.42 -3.63
N ARG A 47 17.55 -3.51 -3.24
CA ARG A 47 17.82 -4.85 -3.78
C ARG A 47 17.48 -4.91 -5.27
N PHE A 48 16.37 -4.28 -5.67
CA PHE A 48 15.98 -4.20 -7.07
C PHE A 48 16.98 -3.38 -7.88
N ALA A 49 17.36 -2.18 -7.39
CA ALA A 49 18.33 -1.33 -8.07
C ALA A 49 19.67 -2.02 -8.31
N LEU A 50 20.17 -2.78 -7.32
CA LEU A 50 21.34 -3.64 -7.47
C LEU A 50 21.13 -4.73 -8.52
N LYS A 51 19.99 -5.43 -8.48
CA LYS A 51 19.62 -6.49 -9.44
C LYS A 51 19.58 -6.00 -10.89
N VAL A 52 19.13 -4.76 -11.13
CA VAL A 52 18.99 -4.19 -12.49
C VAL A 52 20.09 -3.17 -12.84
N ASN A 53 21.16 -3.11 -12.03
CA ASN A 53 22.28 -2.17 -12.19
C ASN A 53 21.86 -0.69 -12.39
N LYS A 54 20.86 -0.23 -11.63
CA LYS A 54 20.43 1.17 -11.63
C LYS A 54 20.97 1.90 -10.39
N PRO A 55 21.49 3.13 -10.53
CA PRO A 55 22.13 3.85 -9.42
C PRO A 55 21.12 4.42 -8.42
N ASN A 56 19.88 4.69 -8.84
CA ASN A 56 18.90 5.41 -8.04
C ASN A 56 17.72 4.52 -7.58
N PRO A 57 17.85 3.79 -6.46
CA PRO A 57 16.76 2.96 -5.92
C PRO A 57 15.51 3.76 -5.53
N LYS A 58 15.66 5.05 -5.23
CA LYS A 58 14.59 5.89 -4.66
C LYS A 58 13.63 6.34 -5.73
N GLU A 59 14.15 6.80 -6.85
CA GLU A 59 13.37 7.12 -8.04
C GLU A 59 12.57 5.91 -8.53
N ILE A 60 13.17 4.72 -8.54
CA ILE A 60 12.47 3.48 -8.89
C ILE A 60 11.31 3.23 -7.92
N GLY A 61 11.54 3.40 -6.63
CA GLY A 61 10.50 3.24 -5.61
C GLY A 61 9.36 4.25 -5.75
N LEU A 62 9.68 5.51 -6.04
CA LEU A 62 8.71 6.59 -6.27
C LEU A 62 7.85 6.32 -7.51
N ASN A 63 8.45 5.88 -8.61
CA ASN A 63 7.71 5.56 -9.83
C ASN A 63 6.69 4.46 -9.57
N LYS A 64 7.08 3.44 -8.80
CA LYS A 64 6.15 2.40 -8.38
C LYS A 64 5.07 2.89 -7.42
N LEU A 65 5.40 3.81 -6.49
CA LEU A 65 4.40 4.46 -5.63
C LEU A 65 3.34 5.19 -6.46
N LYS A 66 3.76 5.98 -7.46
CA LYS A 66 2.84 6.65 -8.40
C LYS A 66 1.94 5.66 -9.13
N GLU A 67 2.50 4.54 -9.60
CA GLU A 67 1.75 3.46 -10.27
C GLU A 67 0.73 2.80 -9.32
N VAL A 68 1.11 2.50 -8.08
CA VAL A 68 0.20 1.88 -7.10
C VAL A 68 -0.90 2.85 -6.67
N ILE A 69 -0.60 4.14 -6.50
CA ILE A 69 -1.61 5.18 -6.26
C ILE A 69 -2.60 5.27 -7.43
N TYR A 70 -2.09 5.21 -8.66
CA TYR A 70 -2.94 5.14 -9.85
C TYR A 70 -3.85 3.90 -9.83
N PHE A 71 -3.34 2.72 -9.45
CA PHE A 71 -4.17 1.52 -9.27
C PHE A 71 -5.25 1.72 -8.21
N CYS A 72 -4.89 2.26 -7.05
CA CYS A 72 -5.83 2.56 -5.97
C CYS A 72 -6.97 3.46 -6.46
N ASN A 73 -6.65 4.48 -7.26
CA ASN A 73 -7.64 5.36 -7.88
C ASN A 73 -8.55 4.61 -8.88
N LYS A 74 -7.99 3.75 -9.72
CA LYS A 74 -8.77 2.96 -10.68
C LYS A 74 -9.77 2.01 -10.04
N VAL A 75 -9.44 1.45 -8.87
CA VAL A 75 -10.35 0.59 -8.09
C VAL A 75 -11.11 1.36 -7.00
N ARG A 76 -11.06 2.71 -7.01
CA ARG A 76 -11.78 3.60 -6.11
C ARG A 76 -11.47 3.40 -4.61
N ILE A 77 -10.25 3.01 -4.25
CA ILE A 77 -9.81 3.04 -2.85
C ILE A 77 -9.86 4.48 -2.35
N LYS A 78 -10.59 4.69 -1.25
CA LYS A 78 -10.70 6.00 -0.59
C LYS A 78 -9.60 6.25 0.42
N GLU A 79 -9.04 5.20 1.03
CA GLU A 79 -8.00 5.34 2.05
C GLU A 79 -6.86 4.35 1.83
N ALA A 80 -5.66 4.88 1.61
CA ALA A 80 -4.44 4.11 1.46
C ALA A 80 -3.34 4.68 2.36
N ASN A 81 -2.47 3.81 2.88
CA ASN A 81 -1.44 4.17 3.85
C ASN A 81 -0.08 3.66 3.34
N PHE A 82 0.89 4.54 3.17
CA PHE A 82 2.20 4.19 2.59
C PHE A 82 3.30 4.44 3.62
N PHE A 83 4.07 3.39 3.93
CA PHE A 83 5.20 3.51 4.83
C PHE A 83 6.41 4.08 4.09
N ILE A 84 6.69 5.37 4.30
CA ILE A 84 7.77 6.09 3.62
C ILE A 84 9.08 5.96 4.40
N LEU A 85 9.08 6.35 5.67
CA LEU A 85 10.28 6.33 6.52
C LEU A 85 9.93 5.99 7.97
N SER A 86 10.63 5.02 8.55
CA SER A 86 10.51 4.67 9.97
C SER A 86 11.43 5.48 10.85
N VAL A 87 11.06 5.72 12.12
CA VAL A 87 11.99 6.32 13.12
C VAL A 87 13.29 5.53 13.23
N LYS A 88 13.22 4.19 13.21
CA LYS A 88 14.40 3.30 13.27
C LYS A 88 15.38 3.45 12.10
N ASN A 89 14.98 4.15 11.03
CA ASN A 89 15.83 4.44 9.88
C ASN A 89 16.47 5.84 9.98
N LEU A 90 16.16 6.61 11.03
CA LEU A 90 16.84 7.84 11.41
C LEU A 90 18.14 7.47 12.17
N GLY A 91 19.28 8.02 11.74
CA GLY A 91 20.63 7.70 12.25
C GLY A 91 21.73 7.60 11.19
N ARG A 92 21.52 8.06 9.95
CA ARG A 92 22.52 8.12 8.87
C ARG A 92 22.63 9.55 8.29
N PRO A 93 23.70 10.31 8.62
CA PRO A 93 23.79 11.77 8.42
C PRO A 93 23.69 12.29 6.96
N LYS A 94 23.64 11.43 5.93
CA LYS A 94 23.37 11.81 4.53
C LYS A 94 22.28 10.99 3.82
N LYS A 95 21.80 9.86 4.38
CA LYS A 95 20.89 8.92 3.68
C LYS A 95 19.42 9.07 4.05
N GLU A 96 19.12 9.76 5.15
CA GLU A 96 17.78 9.98 5.71
C GLU A 96 16.88 10.84 4.81
N PHE A 97 17.45 11.87 4.20
CA PHE A 97 16.69 12.91 3.50
C PHE A 97 16.22 12.49 2.12
N GLU A 98 17.07 11.77 1.41
CA GLU A 98 16.85 11.42 0.00
C GLU A 98 15.58 10.57 -0.23
N GLU A 99 15.11 9.75 0.75
CA GLU A 99 13.84 9.01 0.60
C GLU A 99 12.65 9.97 0.60
N ILE A 100 12.61 10.88 1.58
CA ILE A 100 11.58 11.92 1.68
C ILE A 100 11.69 12.86 0.48
N GLU A 101 12.88 13.35 0.17
CA GLU A 101 13.12 14.29 -0.93
C GLU A 101 12.73 13.72 -2.29
N SER A 102 12.85 12.40 -2.49
CA SER A 102 12.34 11.76 -3.71
C SER A 102 10.82 11.91 -3.83
N VAL A 103 10.07 11.73 -2.73
CA VAL A 103 8.61 11.91 -2.72
C VAL A 103 8.23 13.39 -2.89
N LEU A 104 8.98 14.31 -2.28
CA LEU A 104 8.72 15.75 -2.29
C LEU A 104 9.19 16.48 -3.56
N GLN A 105 9.57 15.77 -4.63
CA GLN A 105 9.97 16.40 -5.88
C GLN A 105 8.88 17.37 -6.38
N LYS A 106 9.27 18.56 -6.88
CA LYS A 106 8.35 19.64 -7.27
C LYS A 106 7.29 19.24 -8.30
N GLU A 107 7.58 18.20 -9.09
CA GLU A 107 6.72 17.66 -10.15
C GLU A 107 5.86 16.47 -9.68
N THR A 108 6.06 15.99 -8.46
CA THR A 108 5.24 14.92 -7.90
C THR A 108 3.91 15.49 -7.43
N TYR A 109 2.84 14.96 -7.99
CA TYR A 109 1.49 15.40 -7.74
C TYR A 109 0.54 14.20 -7.68
N PHE A 110 -0.42 14.22 -6.74
CA PHE A 110 -1.40 13.17 -6.58
C PHE A 110 -2.81 13.74 -6.64
N ASP A 111 -3.69 13.07 -7.39
CA ASP A 111 -5.10 13.48 -7.50
C ASP A 111 -5.88 13.33 -6.17
N ASN A 112 -5.29 12.68 -5.17
CA ASN A 112 -5.84 12.41 -3.85
C ASN A 112 -5.42 13.47 -2.83
N GLN A 113 -6.21 13.64 -1.76
CA GLN A 113 -5.72 14.34 -0.57
C GLN A 113 -4.56 13.54 0.04
N ILE A 114 -3.50 14.24 0.42
CA ILE A 114 -2.35 13.67 1.12
C ILE A 114 -2.38 14.14 2.58
N GLU A 115 -2.16 13.20 3.49
CA GLU A 115 -1.97 13.45 4.91
C GLU A 115 -0.63 12.83 5.32
N VAL A 116 0.16 13.54 6.12
CA VAL A 116 1.44 13.02 6.63
C VAL A 116 1.28 12.66 8.09
N ILE A 117 1.69 11.44 8.44
CA ILE A 117 1.58 10.88 9.80
C ILE A 117 2.98 10.49 10.30
N GLY A 118 3.29 10.88 11.53
CA GLY A 118 4.52 10.49 12.24
C GLY A 118 5.21 11.67 12.91
N ASN A 119 6.32 11.39 13.60
CA ASN A 119 7.02 12.40 14.38
C ASN A 119 7.97 13.25 13.53
N LEU A 120 7.42 14.26 12.85
CA LEU A 120 8.19 15.16 11.99
C LEU A 120 9.20 16.03 12.75
N THR A 121 9.05 16.19 14.07
CA THR A 121 10.00 17.00 14.89
C THR A 121 11.43 16.46 14.84
N LEU A 122 11.59 15.17 14.52
CA LEU A 122 12.87 14.51 14.29
C LEU A 122 13.59 14.94 13.01
N LEU A 123 12.91 15.66 12.11
CA LEU A 123 13.48 16.18 10.86
C LEU A 123 13.98 17.61 11.01
N GLN A 124 14.94 18.00 10.18
CA GLN A 124 15.41 19.39 10.09
C GLN A 124 14.25 20.35 9.73
N PRO A 125 14.24 21.59 10.26
CA PRO A 125 13.18 22.58 10.01
C PRO A 125 12.86 22.76 8.53
N LYS A 126 13.90 22.93 7.70
CA LYS A 126 13.78 23.08 6.25
C LYS A 126 13.04 21.92 5.56
N LEU A 127 13.23 20.69 6.03
CA LEU A 127 12.53 19.53 5.46
C LEU A 127 11.08 19.47 5.93
N ARG A 128 10.80 19.85 7.18
CA ARG A 128 9.41 19.96 7.68
C ARG A 128 8.62 21.00 6.87
N GLU A 129 9.23 22.14 6.57
CA GLU A 129 8.66 23.17 5.69
C GLU A 129 8.36 22.61 4.30
N LYS A 130 9.33 21.95 3.65
CA LYS A 130 9.12 21.29 2.35
C LYS A 130 7.97 20.28 2.38
N ILE A 131 7.84 19.47 3.44
CA ILE A 131 6.73 18.51 3.61
C ILE A 131 5.41 19.26 3.69
N SER A 132 5.34 20.32 4.51
CA SER A 132 4.14 21.14 4.67
C SER A 132 3.72 21.79 3.35
N GLU A 133 4.65 22.43 2.66
CA GLU A 133 4.43 23.04 1.34
C GLU A 133 3.93 22.03 0.32
N PHE A 134 4.55 20.84 0.27
CA PHE A 134 4.14 19.75 -0.62
C PHE A 134 2.70 19.32 -0.34
N VAL A 135 2.33 19.09 0.93
CA VAL A 135 0.97 18.66 1.31
C VAL A 135 -0.05 19.74 0.96
N ILE A 136 0.22 21.00 1.31
CA ILE A 136 -0.67 22.14 1.02
C ILE A 136 -0.88 22.26 -0.49
N LYS A 137 0.21 22.32 -1.27
CA LYS A 137 0.15 22.46 -2.73
C LYS A 137 -0.57 21.27 -3.36
N ASN A 138 -0.30 20.05 -2.91
CA ASN A 138 -0.96 18.84 -3.40
C ASN A 138 -2.48 18.94 -3.20
N ASN A 139 -2.90 19.23 -1.98
CA ASN A 139 -4.30 19.19 -1.56
C ASN A 139 -5.13 20.33 -2.15
N LEU A 140 -4.53 21.48 -2.44
CA LEU A 140 -5.18 22.58 -3.17
C LEU A 140 -5.57 22.19 -4.59
N GLN A 141 -4.72 21.42 -5.28
CA GLN A 141 -4.94 21.03 -6.67
C GLN A 141 -5.74 19.70 -6.79
N ALA A 142 -5.99 19.01 -5.66
CA ALA A 142 -6.46 17.61 -5.67
C ALA A 142 -7.84 17.49 -6.30
N LYS A 143 -7.92 16.68 -7.36
CA LYS A 143 -9.14 16.44 -8.12
C LYS A 143 -10.12 15.56 -7.34
N ASN A 144 -9.62 14.59 -6.58
CA ASN A 144 -10.41 13.67 -5.77
C ASN A 144 -10.22 14.01 -4.29
N LYS A 145 -11.10 14.88 -3.78
CA LYS A 145 -11.10 15.32 -2.38
C LYS A 145 -11.69 14.29 -1.40
N GLU A 146 -12.38 13.26 -1.91
CA GLU A 146 -12.98 12.21 -1.08
C GLU A 146 -11.98 11.13 -0.65
N SER A 147 -10.83 11.05 -1.33
CA SER A 147 -9.84 10.00 -1.09
C SER A 147 -8.61 10.58 -0.41
N VAL A 148 -8.21 9.99 0.71
CA VAL A 148 -7.09 10.44 1.56
C VAL A 148 -6.01 9.36 1.59
N PHE A 149 -4.86 9.67 1.01
CA PHE A 149 -3.69 8.79 0.99
C PHE A 149 -2.64 9.31 1.96
N ARG A 150 -2.21 8.45 2.88
CA ARG A 150 -1.40 8.83 4.03
C ARG A 150 0.03 8.41 3.84
N PHE A 151 0.96 9.34 4.02
CA PHE A 151 2.39 9.09 3.97
C PHE A 151 2.94 9.07 5.39
N PHE A 152 3.42 7.90 5.80
CA PHE A 152 3.97 7.70 7.13
C PHE A 152 5.46 7.99 7.09
N ILE A 153 5.86 9.11 7.71
CA ILE A 153 7.22 9.65 7.70
C ILE A 153 7.68 9.83 9.14
N CYS A 154 8.86 9.31 9.47
CA CYS A 154 9.36 9.24 10.84
C CYS A 154 8.33 8.58 11.76
N TYR A 155 7.70 7.50 11.27
CA TYR A 155 6.67 6.79 12.01
C TYR A 155 7.24 5.61 12.79
N ASP A 156 6.70 5.38 13.98
CA ASP A 156 6.87 4.14 14.74
C ASP A 156 5.63 3.74 15.53
N GLU A 157 5.74 2.66 16.31
CA GLU A 157 4.67 2.11 17.13
C GLU A 157 4.14 3.05 18.24
N SER A 158 4.84 4.13 18.57
CA SER A 158 4.45 5.10 19.61
C SER A 158 3.49 6.19 19.10
N ASP A 159 3.44 6.40 17.79
CA ASP A 159 2.59 7.42 17.18
C ASP A 159 1.09 7.09 17.31
N SER A 160 0.28 8.12 17.55
CA SER A 160 -1.16 8.04 17.74
C SER A 160 -1.94 7.95 16.41
N PHE A 161 -1.77 6.84 15.69
CA PHE A 161 -2.63 6.52 14.54
C PHE A 161 -3.64 5.43 14.91
N ASP A 162 -4.93 5.79 15.00
CA ASP A 162 -6.01 4.87 15.43
C ASP A 162 -7.04 4.55 14.33
N LYS A 163 -6.85 5.05 13.11
CA LYS A 163 -7.76 4.71 12.00
C LYS A 163 -7.63 3.21 11.67
N PRO A 164 -8.74 2.51 11.37
CA PRO A 164 -8.70 1.08 11.05
C PRO A 164 -8.06 0.83 9.69
N VAL A 165 -7.42 -0.33 9.55
CA VAL A 165 -6.83 -0.83 8.31
C VAL A 165 -7.27 -2.28 8.13
N ASP A 166 -7.71 -2.64 6.92
CA ASP A 166 -8.21 -3.98 6.62
C ASP A 166 -7.09 -4.89 6.11
N LEU A 167 -6.15 -4.33 5.35
CA LEU A 167 -5.11 -5.08 4.65
C LEU A 167 -3.76 -4.33 4.71
N ILE A 168 -2.72 -5.00 5.18
CA ILE A 168 -1.34 -4.55 5.17
C ILE A 168 -0.57 -5.44 4.20
N ILE A 169 -0.06 -4.87 3.11
CA ILE A 169 0.74 -5.57 2.11
C ILE A 169 2.20 -5.19 2.32
N ARG A 170 3.08 -6.18 2.45
CA ARG A 170 4.53 -5.96 2.50
C ARG A 170 5.21 -6.68 1.36
N THR A 171 6.04 -5.95 0.63
CA THR A 171 6.91 -6.50 -0.42
C THR A 171 8.31 -6.83 0.13
N GLY A 172 9.15 -7.44 -0.69
CA GLY A 172 10.56 -7.59 -0.43
C GLY A 172 10.96 -8.86 0.33
N ASN A 173 10.16 -9.91 0.32
CA ASN A 173 10.47 -11.21 0.95
C ASN A 173 10.95 -11.08 2.41
N VAL A 174 10.19 -10.34 3.22
CA VAL A 174 10.48 -10.12 4.64
C VAL A 174 9.19 -10.25 5.44
N PHE A 175 9.21 -11.10 6.47
CA PHE A 175 8.05 -11.48 7.28
C PHE A 175 8.02 -10.73 8.63
N ARG A 176 7.97 -9.40 8.59
CA ARG A 176 7.79 -8.55 9.79
C ARG A 176 7.09 -7.24 9.45
N LEU A 177 6.62 -6.48 10.44
CA LEU A 177 6.00 -5.17 10.22
C LEU A 177 6.98 -3.99 10.37
N SER A 178 8.15 -4.21 10.97
CA SER A 178 9.14 -3.14 11.22
C SER A 178 8.56 -1.93 12.00
N GLY A 179 7.64 -2.16 12.95
CA GLY A 179 6.99 -1.10 13.73
C GLY A 179 5.80 -0.43 13.03
N PHE A 180 5.51 -0.77 11.77
CA PHE A 180 4.41 -0.15 11.03
C PHE A 180 3.05 -0.76 11.38
N LEU A 181 2.10 0.08 11.81
CA LEU A 181 0.69 -0.28 12.06
C LEU A 181 0.50 -1.55 12.90
N VAL A 182 1.37 -1.75 13.89
CA VAL A 182 1.34 -2.93 14.78
C VAL A 182 0.02 -3.03 15.53
N ARG A 183 -0.56 -1.88 15.94
CA ARG A 183 -1.87 -1.83 16.62
C ARG A 183 -3.00 -2.28 15.70
N GLN A 184 -3.01 -1.84 14.45
CA GLN A 184 -4.02 -2.24 13.46
C GLN A 184 -3.91 -3.73 13.13
N ALA A 185 -2.69 -4.24 12.96
CA ALA A 185 -2.43 -5.67 12.83
C ALA A 185 -3.00 -6.47 14.02
N ALA A 186 -2.74 -6.02 15.25
CA ALA A 186 -3.29 -6.65 16.45
C ALA A 186 -4.82 -6.56 16.54
N LYS A 187 -5.42 -5.49 16.00
CA LYS A 187 -6.89 -5.31 15.90
C LYS A 187 -7.54 -6.13 14.77
N GLY A 188 -6.77 -6.93 14.03
CA GLY A 188 -7.29 -7.86 13.02
C GLY A 188 -7.09 -7.43 11.57
N ALA A 189 -6.26 -6.43 11.29
CA ALA A 189 -5.85 -6.14 9.91
C ALA A 189 -5.15 -7.36 9.31
N LYS A 190 -5.56 -7.78 8.11
CA LYS A 190 -4.90 -8.88 7.42
C LYS A 190 -3.53 -8.44 6.96
N ILE A 191 -2.49 -9.24 7.23
CA ILE A 191 -1.15 -9.01 6.70
C ILE A 191 -0.91 -9.98 5.56
N HIS A 192 -0.39 -9.49 4.43
CA HIS A 192 0.08 -10.30 3.33
C HIS A 192 1.53 -9.95 2.98
N PHE A 193 2.44 -10.89 3.24
CA PHE A 193 3.84 -10.80 2.85
C PHE A 193 4.03 -11.35 1.44
N LEU A 194 4.69 -10.57 0.59
CA LEU A 194 4.98 -10.90 -0.79
C LEU A 194 6.49 -11.02 -0.99
N GLU A 195 6.88 -12.00 -1.80
CA GLU A 195 8.28 -12.24 -2.14
C GLU A 195 8.82 -11.21 -3.15
N CYS A 196 7.96 -10.66 -4.01
CA CYS A 196 8.35 -9.68 -5.02
C CYS A 196 8.94 -8.40 -4.37
N LEU A 197 9.95 -7.81 -5.01
CA LEU A 197 10.48 -6.52 -4.57
C LEU A 197 9.47 -5.42 -4.92
N TRP A 198 9.49 -4.30 -4.17
CA TRP A 198 8.55 -3.20 -4.42
C TRP A 198 8.46 -2.80 -5.91
N PRO A 199 9.57 -2.57 -6.65
CA PRO A 199 9.48 -2.20 -8.07
C PRO A 199 8.90 -3.28 -8.99
N GLU A 200 8.83 -4.54 -8.55
CA GLU A 200 8.22 -5.67 -9.27
C GLU A 200 6.73 -5.84 -8.93
N PHE A 201 6.22 -5.11 -7.92
CA PHE A 201 4.82 -5.17 -7.52
C PHE A 201 3.93 -4.69 -8.67
N VAL A 202 2.89 -5.48 -8.97
CA VAL A 202 1.93 -5.20 -10.06
C VAL A 202 0.52 -5.43 -9.57
N PHE A 203 -0.47 -4.93 -10.32
CA PHE A 203 -1.88 -5.01 -9.96
C PHE A 203 -2.37 -6.42 -9.59
N THR A 204 -1.83 -7.48 -10.22
CA THR A 204 -2.20 -8.87 -9.89
C THR A 204 -1.79 -9.29 -8.47
N HIS A 205 -0.66 -8.80 -7.95
CA HIS A 205 -0.24 -9.02 -6.56
C HIS A 205 -1.21 -8.35 -5.57
N PHE A 206 -1.63 -7.12 -5.88
CA PHE A 206 -2.65 -6.42 -5.10
C PHE A 206 -3.97 -7.20 -5.10
N MET A 207 -4.45 -7.62 -6.27
CA MET A 207 -5.69 -8.38 -6.42
C MET A 207 -5.66 -9.73 -5.69
N LEU A 208 -4.53 -10.43 -5.72
CA LEU A 208 -4.35 -11.67 -4.96
C LEU A 208 -4.45 -11.42 -3.45
N SER A 209 -3.78 -10.38 -2.96
CA SER A 209 -3.84 -9.97 -1.54
C SER A 209 -5.27 -9.66 -1.10
N TYR A 210 -6.00 -8.91 -1.91
CA TYR A 210 -7.39 -8.58 -1.65
C TYR A 210 -8.30 -9.82 -1.69
N LEU A 211 -8.10 -10.72 -2.66
CA LEU A 211 -8.87 -11.96 -2.76
C LEU A 211 -8.69 -12.84 -1.52
N ILE A 212 -7.47 -12.99 -1.01
CA ILE A 212 -7.18 -13.74 0.22
C ILE A 212 -7.98 -13.16 1.39
N LEU A 213 -7.94 -11.83 1.58
CA LEU A 213 -8.76 -11.15 2.60
C LEU A 213 -10.25 -11.46 2.44
N CYS A 214 -10.79 -11.39 1.22
CA CYS A 214 -12.20 -11.68 0.96
C CYS A 214 -12.58 -13.12 1.32
N ILE A 215 -11.74 -14.10 0.94
CA ILE A 215 -11.97 -15.52 1.22
C ILE A 215 -11.97 -15.76 2.73
N GLU A 216 -10.99 -15.22 3.45
CA GLU A 216 -10.92 -15.36 4.90
C GLU A 216 -12.13 -14.75 5.60
N ASN A 217 -12.52 -13.54 5.22
CA ASN A 217 -13.71 -12.88 5.74
C ASN A 217 -14.99 -13.69 5.47
N TYR A 218 -15.10 -14.32 4.29
CA TYR A 218 -16.22 -15.19 3.95
C TYR A 218 -16.25 -16.46 4.82
N LEU A 219 -15.11 -17.14 4.98
CA LEU A 219 -15.00 -18.34 5.81
C LEU A 219 -15.32 -18.05 7.29
N LEU A 220 -14.87 -16.91 7.82
CA LEU A 220 -15.20 -16.47 9.18
C LEU A 220 -16.70 -16.19 9.38
N LYS A 221 -17.38 -15.64 8.36
CA LYS A 221 -18.83 -15.44 8.40
C LYS A 221 -19.60 -16.76 8.42
N ILE A 222 -19.15 -17.75 7.64
CA ILE A 222 -19.76 -19.09 7.64
C ILE A 222 -19.63 -19.75 9.02
N THR A 223 -18.43 -19.78 9.59
CA THR A 223 -18.19 -20.44 10.87
C THR A 223 -18.99 -19.80 12.02
N LYS A 224 -19.14 -18.47 12.02
CA LYS A 224 -20.01 -17.77 12.99
C LYS A 224 -21.48 -18.15 12.85
N LYS A 225 -22.01 -18.25 11.63
CA LYS A 225 -23.40 -18.68 11.39
C LYS A 225 -23.66 -20.11 11.85
N CYS A 226 -22.73 -21.04 11.59
CA CYS A 226 -22.85 -22.42 12.07
C CYS A 226 -22.88 -22.50 13.61
N LYS A 227 -22.14 -21.63 14.32
CA LYS A 227 -22.18 -21.59 15.79
C LYS A 227 -23.49 -21.04 16.36
N ILE A 228 -24.17 -20.15 15.64
CA ILE A 228 -25.45 -19.58 16.05
C ILE A 228 -26.59 -20.56 15.79
N ASN A 229 -26.56 -21.29 14.67
CA ASN A 229 -27.61 -22.26 14.32
C ASN A 229 -27.52 -23.60 15.07
N ASN A 230 -26.43 -23.84 15.81
CA ASN A 230 -26.23 -25.03 16.64
C ASN A 230 -26.44 -24.75 18.14
N LYS A 231 -27.03 -23.60 18.49
CA LYS A 231 -27.53 -23.26 19.83
C LYS A 231 -29.03 -23.06 19.74
#